data_AF-A0A775ZME3-F1
#
_entry.id   AF-A0A775ZME3-F1
#
_cell.length_a   1.000
_cell.length_b   1.000
_cell.length_c   1.000
_cell.angle_alpha   90.00
_cell.angle_beta   90.00
_cell.angle_gamma   90.00
#
_symmetry.space_group_name_H-M   'P 1'
#
loop_
_entity.id
_entity.type
_entity.pdbx_description
1 polymer ?
#
loop_
_entity_poly.entity_id
_entity_poly.type
_entity_poly.pdbx_seq_one_letter_code
_entity_poly.pdbx_strand_id
1 'polypeptide(L)'
;KVLAPGQKKAKTGRIWTYVRDDRNVGSSSPPAVWFAYSPNRQGKHPEQHLRPFRGILQADAFTGYDRLFSAEREGGALTEVACWAHARRKIHDVYISS
;
A
#
# COMPACT_ATOMS: atom_id res chain seq x y z
N LYS A 1 13.99 -12.43 2.03
CA LYS A 1 15.25 -11.68 2.30
C LYS A 1 15.92 -11.40 0.96
N VAL A 2 16.68 -10.31 0.82
CA VAL A 2 17.39 -9.96 -0.43
C VAL A 2 18.86 -9.71 -0.10
N LEU A 3 19.76 -10.12 -0.98
CA LEU A 3 21.19 -9.88 -0.79
C LEU A 3 21.47 -8.38 -0.73
N ALA A 4 22.39 -7.98 0.15
CA ALA A 4 22.97 -6.65 0.16
C ALA A 4 24.44 -6.78 -0.28
N PRO A 5 24.74 -6.62 -1.59
CA PRO A 5 26.10 -6.74 -2.10
C PRO A 5 27.05 -5.81 -1.32
N GLY A 6 28.24 -6.32 -0.98
CA GLY A 6 29.23 -5.61 -0.18
C GLY A 6 29.05 -5.68 1.33
N GLN A 7 27.90 -6.14 1.85
CA GLN A 7 27.64 -6.20 3.30
C GLN A 7 27.73 -7.62 3.90
N LYS A 8 27.99 -8.64 3.09
CA LYS A 8 28.00 -10.08 3.48
C LYS A 8 26.77 -10.52 4.31
N LYS A 9 25.65 -9.79 4.19
CA LYS A 9 24.40 -9.99 4.95
C LYS A 9 23.20 -9.84 4.02
N ALA A 10 22.10 -10.49 4.38
CA ALA A 10 20.83 -10.34 3.69
C ALA A 10 19.91 -9.35 4.44
N LYS A 11 19.25 -8.47 3.69
CA LYS A 11 18.29 -7.49 4.23
C LYS A 11 16.84 -7.91 3.97
N THR A 12 15.91 -7.36 4.74
CA THR A 12 14.48 -7.54 4.49
C THR A 12 14.02 -6.53 3.44
N GLY A 13 13.82 -6.99 2.21
CA GLY A 13 13.13 -6.22 1.17
C GLY A 13 11.60 -6.30 1.33
N ARG A 14 10.88 -5.55 0.51
CA ARG A 14 9.42 -5.52 0.47
C ARG A 14 8.93 -5.78 -0.95
N ILE A 15 7.84 -6.51 -1.07
CA ILE A 15 7.02 -6.60 -2.27
C ILE A 15 5.73 -5.86 -1.92
N TRP A 16 5.41 -4.84 -2.70
CA TRP A 16 4.15 -4.11 -2.65
C TRP A 16 3.19 -4.79 -3.62
N THR A 17 1.95 -4.97 -3.19
CA THR A 17 0.91 -5.60 -3.98
C THR A 17 -0.20 -4.60 -4.18
N TYR A 18 -0.37 -4.12 -5.40
CA TYR A 18 -1.47 -3.25 -5.80
C TYR A 18 -2.51 -4.11 -6.51
N VAL A 19 -3.71 -4.17 -5.97
CA VAL A 19 -4.81 -4.97 -6.52
C VAL A 19 -5.87 -4.03 -7.05
N ARG A 20 -6.41 -4.34 -8.23
CA ARG A 20 -7.62 -3.74 -8.76
C ARG A 20 -8.61 -4.84 -9.06
N ASP A 21 -9.76 -4.81 -8.40
CA ASP A 21 -10.89 -5.69 -8.66
C ASP A 21 -12.21 -4.94 -8.42
N ASP A 22 -12.71 -4.31 -9.49
CA ASP A 22 -13.89 -3.45 -9.44
C ASP A 22 -15.15 -4.19 -9.93
N ARG A 23 -15.11 -5.53 -9.99
CA ARG A 23 -16.25 -6.33 -10.49
C ARG A 23 -17.50 -6.14 -9.63
N ASN A 24 -17.34 -5.97 -8.32
CA ASN A 24 -18.45 -5.74 -7.38
C ASN A 24 -19.14 -4.38 -7.57
N VAL A 25 -18.56 -3.48 -8.36
CA VAL A 25 -19.16 -2.18 -8.71
C VAL A 25 -19.46 -2.08 -10.22
N GLY A 26 -19.60 -3.23 -10.90
CA GLY A 26 -20.04 -3.30 -12.29
C GLY A 26 -18.95 -3.08 -13.34
N SER A 27 -17.67 -3.06 -12.95
CA SER A 27 -16.58 -2.97 -13.92
C SER A 27 -16.45 -4.24 -14.75
N SER A 28 -16.37 -4.10 -16.07
CA SER A 28 -16.05 -5.19 -17.01
C SER A 28 -14.55 -5.46 -17.15
N SER A 29 -13.71 -4.63 -16.53
CA SER A 29 -12.26 -4.83 -16.58
C SER A 29 -11.84 -6.10 -15.84
N PRO A 30 -10.88 -6.87 -16.37
CA PRO A 30 -10.37 -8.03 -15.65
C PRO A 30 -9.67 -7.59 -14.34
N PRO A 31 -9.82 -8.38 -13.26
CA PRO A 31 -9.06 -8.14 -12.05
C PRO A 31 -7.57 -8.24 -12.35
N ALA A 32 -6.77 -7.38 -11.73
CA ALA A 32 -5.34 -7.33 -11.95
C ALA A 32 -4.59 -7.13 -10.65
N VAL A 33 -3.35 -7.63 -10.63
CA VAL A 33 -2.39 -7.39 -9.56
C VAL A 33 -1.08 -6.90 -10.14
N TRP A 34 -0.54 -5.84 -9.55
CA TRP A 34 0.80 -5.34 -9.84
C TRP A 34 1.69 -5.51 -8.62
N PHE A 35 2.82 -6.21 -8.81
CA PHE A 35 3.84 -6.37 -7.80
C PHE A 35 5.00 -5.42 -8.07
N ALA A 36 5.39 -4.65 -7.06
CA ALA A 36 6.57 -3.78 -7.11
C ALA A 36 7.54 -4.14 -5.99
N TYR A 37 8.83 -4.28 -6.30
CA TYR A 37 9.86 -4.56 -5.31
C TYR A 37 10.48 -3.26 -4.78
N SER A 38 10.78 -3.22 -3.48
CA SER A 38 11.66 -2.20 -2.91
C SER A 38 12.62 -2.77 -1.85
N PRO A 39 13.80 -2.15 -1.66
CA PRO A 39 14.79 -2.63 -0.69
C PRO A 39 14.43 -2.38 0.78
N ASN A 40 13.40 -1.56 1.05
CA ASN A 40 12.90 -1.24 2.39
C ASN A 40 11.43 -0.79 2.33
N ARG A 41 10.80 -0.50 3.48
CA ARG A 41 9.37 -0.12 3.56
C ARG A 41 9.12 1.41 3.58
N GLN A 42 10.04 2.23 3.07
CA GLN A 42 9.87 3.70 3.10
C GLN A 42 8.71 4.17 2.21
N GLY A 43 8.01 5.22 2.63
CA GLY A 43 6.85 5.79 1.91
C GLY A 43 7.18 6.35 0.51
N LYS A 44 8.43 6.70 0.24
CA LYS A 44 8.87 7.14 -1.09
C LYS A 44 8.61 6.10 -2.20
N HIS A 45 8.58 4.80 -1.85
CA HIS A 45 8.36 3.74 -2.83
C HIS A 45 6.93 3.75 -3.35
N PRO A 46 5.87 3.64 -2.50
CA PRO A 46 4.51 3.77 -3.00
C PRO A 46 4.21 5.15 -3.61
N GLU A 47 4.84 6.22 -3.15
CA GLU A 47 4.76 7.54 -3.80
C GLU A 47 5.24 7.50 -5.26
N GLN A 48 6.40 6.88 -5.51
CA GLN A 48 6.93 6.70 -6.85
C GLN A 48 6.10 5.71 -7.69
N HIS A 49 5.71 4.56 -7.12
CA HIS A 49 4.93 3.55 -7.83
C HIS A 49 3.58 4.09 -8.30
N LEU A 50 2.90 4.86 -7.43
CA LEU A 50 1.57 5.37 -7.70
C LEU A 50 1.60 6.77 -8.33
N ARG A 51 2.76 7.38 -8.59
CA ARG A 51 2.88 8.73 -9.18
C ARG A 51 1.88 9.03 -10.32
N PRO A 52 1.65 8.16 -11.32
CA PRO A 52 0.65 8.44 -12.37
C PRO A 52 -0.79 8.11 -11.94
N PHE A 53 -0.99 7.32 -10.89
CA PHE A 53 -2.30 6.89 -10.41
C PHE A 53 -3.11 8.06 -9.82
N ARG A 54 -4.41 8.03 -10.11
CA ARG A 54 -5.44 8.96 -9.61
C ARG A 54 -6.63 8.14 -9.15
N GLY A 55 -7.34 8.65 -8.15
CA GLY A 55 -8.57 8.04 -7.65
C GLY A 55 -8.42 7.49 -6.24
N ILE A 56 -9.14 6.41 -5.95
CA ILE A 56 -9.30 5.85 -4.62
C ILE A 56 -8.19 4.84 -4.33
N LEU A 57 -7.55 4.96 -3.16
CA LEU A 57 -6.63 3.96 -2.64
C LEU A 57 -7.13 3.44 -1.30
N GLN A 58 -7.52 2.16 -1.28
CA GLN A 58 -7.83 1.47 -0.04
C GLN A 58 -6.56 0.86 0.57
N ALA A 59 -6.20 1.27 1.78
CA ALA A 59 -4.97 0.84 2.44
C ALA A 59 -5.15 0.65 3.97
N ASP A 60 -4.16 0.03 4.61
CA ASP A 60 -4.03 0.11 6.08
C ASP A 60 -3.53 1.50 6.51
N ALA A 61 -3.62 1.81 7.81
CA ALA A 61 -3.16 3.09 8.37
C ALA A 61 -1.62 3.14 8.55
N PHE A 62 -0.86 2.60 7.60
CA PHE A 62 0.59 2.69 7.63
C PHE A 62 1.01 4.13 7.28
N THR A 63 1.66 4.82 8.21
CA THR A 63 2.10 6.23 8.06
C THR A 63 3.02 6.49 6.86
N GLY A 64 3.62 5.45 6.28
CA GLY A 64 4.34 5.58 5.02
C GLY A 64 3.46 5.95 3.82
N TYR A 65 2.13 5.96 3.97
CA TYR A 65 1.19 6.37 2.93
C TYR A 65 0.74 7.82 3.03
N ASP A 66 1.03 8.55 4.11
CA ASP A 66 0.47 9.89 4.35
C ASP A 66 0.70 10.86 3.17
N ARG A 67 1.88 10.80 2.54
CA ARG A 67 2.21 11.60 1.35
C ARG A 67 1.35 11.30 0.12
N LEU A 68 0.74 10.12 0.04
CA LEU A 68 -0.16 9.75 -1.05
C LEU A 68 -1.46 10.57 -1.03
N PHE A 69 -1.85 11.05 0.15
CA PHE A 69 -3.10 11.78 0.38
C PHE A 69 -2.88 13.28 0.58
N SER A 70 -1.63 13.73 0.58
CA SER A 70 -1.29 15.15 0.67
C SER A 70 -1.69 15.91 -0.59
N ALA A 71 -2.22 17.13 -0.40
CA ALA A 71 -2.48 18.07 -1.49
C ALA A 71 -1.21 18.45 -2.27
N GLU A 72 -0.03 18.34 -1.64
CA GLU A 72 1.27 18.64 -2.23
C GLU A 72 1.82 17.50 -3.09
N ARG A 73 1.15 16.35 -3.13
CA ARG A 73 1.58 15.19 -3.91
C ARG A 73 1.67 15.57 -5.39
N GLU A 74 2.79 15.22 -6.01
CA GLU A 74 2.89 15.35 -7.46
C GLU A 74 1.85 14.47 -8.15
N GLY A 75 0.96 15.11 -8.90
CA GLY A 75 -0.21 14.47 -9.47
C GLY A 75 -1.50 14.57 -8.65
N GLY A 76 -1.49 15.33 -7.56
CA GLY A 76 -2.66 15.55 -6.73
C GLY A 76 -2.89 14.43 -5.71
N ALA A 77 -3.62 14.77 -4.65
CA ALA A 77 -3.97 13.84 -3.58
C ALA A 77 -4.78 12.65 -4.12
N LEU A 78 -4.49 11.45 -3.62
CA LEU A 78 -5.39 10.32 -3.76
C LEU A 78 -6.55 10.44 -2.77
N THR A 79 -7.69 9.83 -3.09
CA THR A 79 -8.79 9.67 -2.14
C THR A 79 -8.47 8.48 -1.23
N GLU A 80 -8.29 8.74 0.06
CA GLU A 80 -8.03 7.70 1.05
C GLU A 80 -9.30 6.89 1.37
N VAL A 81 -9.17 5.56 1.42
CA VAL A 81 -10.19 4.66 1.95
C VAL A 81 -9.56 3.72 2.97
N ALA A 82 -10.08 3.73 4.20
CA ALA A 82 -9.57 2.86 5.26
C ALA A 82 -9.91 1.39 5.00
N CYS A 83 -8.95 0.49 5.18
CA CYS A 83 -9.17 -0.95 5.02
C CYS A 83 -9.94 -1.55 6.20
N TRP A 84 -11.20 -1.94 5.96
CA TRP A 84 -12.09 -2.57 6.95
C TRP A 84 -11.53 -3.86 7.56
N ALA A 85 -10.78 -4.66 6.80
CA ALA A 85 -10.17 -5.87 7.35
C ALA A 85 -9.12 -5.55 8.43
N HIS A 86 -8.34 -4.48 8.23
CA HIS A 86 -7.39 -4.01 9.23
C HIS A 86 -8.08 -3.37 10.44
N ALA A 87 -9.13 -2.57 10.21
CA ALA A 87 -9.93 -1.97 11.28
C ALA A 87 -10.56 -3.06 12.19
N ARG A 88 -11.22 -4.07 11.60
CA ARG A 88 -11.84 -5.17 12.35
C ARG A 88 -10.84 -5.97 13.18
N ARG A 89 -9.63 -6.22 12.66
CA ARG A 89 -8.57 -6.89 13.42
C ARG A 89 -8.23 -6.12 14.69
N LYS A 90 -8.10 -4.80 14.62
CA LYS A 90 -7.78 -3.97 15.79
C LYS A 90 -8.89 -3.93 16.83
N ILE A 91 -10.15 -3.90 16.41
CA ILE A 91 -11.29 -4.00 17.33
C ILE A 91 -11.27 -5.37 18.03
N HIS A 92 -11.04 -6.44 17.28
CA HIS A 92 -10.95 -7.79 17.85
C HIS A 92 -9.75 -7.94 18.80
N ASP A 93 -8.57 -7.40 18.46
CA ASP A 93 -7.38 -7.43 19.33
C ASP A 93 -7.70 -6.84 20.72
N VAL A 94 -8.48 -5.76 20.78
CA VAL A 94 -8.92 -5.15 22.05
C VAL A 94 -9.88 -6.10 22.80
N TYR A 95 -10.89 -6.63 22.12
CA TYR A 95 -11.89 -7.53 22.71
C TYR A 95 -11.28 -8.80 23.33
N ILE A 96 -10.24 -9.39 22.72
CA ILE A 96 -9.60 -10.59 23.27
C ILE A 96 -8.57 -10.28 24.38
N SER A 97 -8.21 -9.00 24.55
CA SER A 97 -7.26 -8.53 25.56
C SER A 97 -7.93 -8.04 26.86
N SER A 98 -9.25 -7.91 26.85
CA SER A 98 -10.11 -7.62 28.01
C SER A 98 -10.60 -8.89 28.68
#